data_AF-M0DMM6-F1
#
_entry.id   AF-M0DMM6-F1
#
_cell.length_a   1.000
_cell.length_b   1.000
_cell.length_c   1.000
_cell.angle_alpha   90.00
_cell.angle_beta   90.00
_cell.angle_gamma   90.00
#
_symmetry.space_group_name_H-M   'P 1'
#
loop_
_entity.id
_entity.type
_entity.pdbx_description
1 polymer ?
#
loop_
_entity_poly.entity_id
_entity_poly.type
_entity_poly.pdbx_seq_one_letter_code
_entity_poly.pdbx_strand_id
1 'polypeptide(L)'
;MSESAESGTTGKEILEDNGVGQTDGYRGTGYTGSKTAKKAIDELINEFVDQERIISPRSIANAVDVDVRPQEIGKTLGAYLKGDTPGDWFDEVEVSMWRDTSPKKWRFVRVAGEVDRRRSQHLQKPQLVRELSAATGAEGARYRTATRDRGSWEKASVTLAWMQDIIEAICERTDYVPSEVADDPERDRRDWVDDLTQAGTTQVLRRAAGIDDPGADTSWNRETLQALHDVLVAGHDPSEVSV
;
A
#
# COMPACT_ATOMS: atom_id res chain seq x y z
N MET A 1 -12.80 -13.80 41.52
CA MET A 1 -13.87 -13.52 40.54
C MET A 1 -13.47 -12.24 39.84
N SER A 2 -13.30 -12.31 38.52
CA SER A 2 -12.89 -11.20 37.67
C SER A 2 -14.08 -10.27 37.41
N GLU A 3 -13.88 -8.96 37.52
CA GLU A 3 -14.75 -7.96 36.92
C GLU A 3 -13.98 -7.23 35.82
N SER A 4 -14.53 -7.34 34.61
CA SER A 4 -14.02 -6.81 33.37
C SER A 4 -14.14 -5.28 33.34
N ALA A 5 -13.02 -4.58 33.18
CA ALA A 5 -13.04 -3.16 32.84
C ALA A 5 -13.33 -3.01 31.34
N GLU A 6 -14.56 -2.57 31.02
CA GLU A 6 -14.87 -2.03 29.69
C GLU A 6 -14.01 -0.78 29.44
N SER A 7 -12.95 -0.94 28.67
CA SER A 7 -12.18 0.17 28.10
C SER A 7 -12.96 0.74 26.92
N GLY A 8 -13.99 1.53 27.22
CA GLY A 8 -14.69 2.35 26.24
C GLY A 8 -13.91 3.62 25.96
N THR A 9 -13.63 3.90 24.68
CA THR A 9 -13.03 5.16 24.20
C THR A 9 -13.78 6.33 24.81
N THR A 10 -13.07 7.15 25.57
CA THR A 10 -13.70 8.26 26.30
C THR A 10 -14.10 9.36 25.32
N GLY A 11 -15.18 10.08 25.61
CA GLY A 11 -15.65 11.19 24.76
C GLY A 11 -14.58 12.27 24.51
N LYS A 12 -13.56 12.34 25.37
CA LYS A 12 -12.37 13.18 25.18
C LYS A 12 -11.43 12.67 24.09
N GLU A 13 -11.17 11.36 24.02
CA GLU A 13 -10.39 10.74 22.93
C GLU A 13 -11.09 10.92 21.58
N ILE A 14 -12.42 10.83 21.54
CA ILE A 14 -13.20 11.09 20.30
C ILE A 14 -13.08 12.57 19.89
N LEU A 15 -13.06 13.51 20.83
CA LEU A 15 -12.91 14.94 20.54
C LEU A 15 -11.47 15.31 20.15
N GLU A 16 -10.47 14.62 20.71
CA GLU A 16 -9.06 14.69 20.33
C GLU A 16 -8.83 14.11 18.92
N ASP A 17 -9.42 12.95 18.61
CA ASP A 17 -9.44 12.34 17.26
C ASP A 17 -10.18 13.20 16.23
N ASN A 18 -11.21 13.94 16.65
CA ASN A 18 -11.99 14.83 15.77
C ASN A 18 -11.52 16.29 15.75
N GLY A 19 -10.54 16.68 16.58
CA GLY A 19 -9.95 18.02 16.62
C GLY A 19 -10.93 19.14 17.00
N VAL A 20 -11.92 18.87 17.85
CA VAL A 20 -12.93 19.88 18.24
C VAL A 20 -12.36 20.77 19.36
N GLY A 21 -12.14 22.05 19.07
CA GLY A 21 -11.81 23.08 20.08
C GLY A 21 -10.49 23.83 19.90
N GLN A 22 -9.77 23.66 18.79
CA GLN A 22 -8.52 24.39 18.57
C GLN A 22 -8.71 25.64 17.71
N THR A 23 -8.25 26.78 18.25
CA THR A 23 -8.31 28.12 17.69
C THR A 23 -7.51 28.21 16.40
N ASP A 24 -8.09 28.86 15.39
CA ASP A 24 -7.49 29.07 14.07
C ASP A 24 -6.00 29.44 14.11
N GLY A 25 -5.18 28.59 13.50
CA GLY A 25 -3.76 28.85 13.35
C GLY A 25 -2.98 27.61 12.94
N TYR A 26 -2.34 27.69 11.77
CA TYR A 26 -1.30 26.79 11.26
C TYR A 26 -0.05 26.67 12.19
N ARG A 27 -0.14 27.09 13.45
CA ARG A 27 0.92 27.03 14.48
C ARG A 27 0.49 26.19 15.69
N GLY A 28 -0.24 25.10 15.45
CA GLY A 28 -0.36 24.04 16.45
C GLY A 28 0.96 23.28 16.55
N THR A 29 1.53 23.22 17.76
CA THR A 29 2.74 22.45 18.06
C THR A 29 2.39 20.96 18.06
N GLY A 30 2.86 20.22 17.06
CA GLY A 30 2.80 18.76 17.04
C GLY A 30 1.79 18.21 16.04
N TYR A 31 2.17 18.13 14.77
CA TYR A 31 1.46 17.27 13.82
C TYR A 31 2.37 16.86 12.65
N THR A 32 2.80 15.60 12.64
CA THR A 32 3.66 14.97 11.59
C THR A 32 2.86 14.50 10.36
N GLY A 33 1.58 14.91 10.24
CA GLY A 33 0.61 14.42 9.26
C GLY A 33 -0.08 13.11 9.66
N SER A 34 -1.34 12.89 9.24
CA SER A 34 -2.01 11.59 9.47
C SER A 34 -1.53 10.56 8.45
N LYS A 35 -1.39 9.28 8.86
CA LYS A 35 -1.08 8.18 7.93
C LYS A 35 -2.05 8.16 6.73
N THR A 36 -3.31 8.45 6.99
CA THR A 36 -4.37 8.53 5.97
C THR A 36 -4.14 9.67 4.98
N ALA A 37 -3.76 10.87 5.46
CA ALA A 37 -3.40 11.98 4.58
C ALA A 37 -2.12 11.71 3.78
N LYS A 38 -1.14 11.01 4.37
CA LYS A 38 0.07 10.61 3.65
C LYS A 38 -0.28 9.71 2.47
N LYS A 39 -1.00 8.62 2.75
CA LYS A 39 -1.51 7.70 1.74
C LYS A 39 -2.28 8.40 0.61
N ALA A 40 -3.15 9.35 0.96
CA ALA A 40 -3.91 10.13 -0.02
C ALA A 40 -3.03 11.02 -0.91
N ILE A 41 -1.93 11.55 -0.38
CA ILE A 41 -0.97 12.36 -1.15
C ILE A 41 -0.07 11.46 -2.00
N ASP A 42 0.34 10.29 -1.49
CA ASP A 42 1.12 9.31 -2.24
C ASP A 42 0.30 8.79 -3.44
N GLU A 43 -0.97 8.43 -3.22
CA GLU A 43 -1.89 8.03 -4.29
C GLU A 43 -2.09 9.16 -5.32
N LEU A 44 -2.18 10.42 -4.86
CA LEU A 44 -2.23 11.56 -5.77
C LEU A 44 -0.98 11.66 -6.65
N ILE A 45 0.20 11.59 -6.03
CA ILE A 45 1.50 11.74 -6.71
C ILE A 45 1.65 10.65 -7.76
N ASN A 46 1.34 9.41 -7.39
CA ASN A 46 1.49 8.25 -8.25
C ASN A 46 0.48 8.26 -9.38
N GLU A 47 -0.79 8.60 -9.13
CA GLU A 47 -1.84 8.46 -10.15
C GLU A 47 -2.07 9.72 -11.00
N PHE A 48 -1.75 10.92 -10.49
CA PHE A 48 -2.21 12.19 -11.10
C PHE A 48 -1.12 13.25 -11.31
N VAL A 49 0.14 12.98 -10.95
CA VAL A 49 1.26 13.94 -11.15
C VAL A 49 2.23 13.42 -12.21
N ASP A 50 1.99 13.80 -13.47
CA ASP A 50 2.86 13.42 -14.60
C ASP A 50 4.19 14.18 -14.65
N GLN A 51 4.12 15.52 -14.69
CA GLN A 51 5.26 16.43 -14.68
C GLN A 51 5.03 17.52 -13.63
N GLU A 52 3.83 18.10 -13.67
CA GLU A 52 3.40 19.13 -12.74
C GLU A 52 1.91 18.96 -12.45
N ARG A 53 1.52 19.19 -11.20
CA ARG A 53 0.13 19.29 -10.81
C ARG A 53 -0.06 20.41 -9.80
N ILE A 54 -1.04 21.27 -10.07
CA ILE A 54 -1.50 22.28 -9.13
C ILE A 54 -2.90 21.90 -8.66
N ILE A 55 -3.05 21.61 -7.37
CA ILE A 55 -4.29 21.03 -6.83
C ILE A 55 -4.60 21.54 -5.41
N SER A 56 -5.89 21.55 -5.05
CA SER A 56 -6.34 21.92 -3.71
C SER A 56 -6.51 20.68 -2.83
N PRO A 57 -6.39 20.77 -1.49
CA PRO A 57 -6.62 19.63 -0.61
C PRO A 57 -8.01 18.98 -0.78
N ARG A 58 -9.03 19.78 -1.10
CA ARG A 58 -10.38 19.26 -1.39
C ARG A 58 -10.41 18.44 -2.68
N SER A 59 -9.68 18.90 -3.69
CA SER A 59 -9.58 18.17 -4.95
C SER A 59 -8.76 16.90 -4.81
N ILE A 60 -7.75 16.87 -3.93
CA ILE A 60 -6.99 15.65 -3.62
C ILE A 60 -7.92 14.62 -2.97
N ALA A 61 -8.63 14.98 -1.90
CA ALA A 61 -9.56 14.08 -1.21
C ALA A 61 -10.66 13.50 -2.13
N ASN A 62 -11.01 14.20 -3.20
CA ASN A 62 -12.00 13.73 -4.18
C ASN A 62 -11.39 12.87 -5.30
N ALA A 63 -10.08 12.94 -5.51
CA ALA A 63 -9.40 12.27 -6.62
C ALA A 63 -8.94 10.85 -6.27
N VAL A 64 -8.71 10.58 -4.98
CA VAL A 64 -8.13 9.33 -4.46
C VAL A 64 -9.15 8.54 -3.67
N ASP A 65 -9.03 7.21 -3.65
CA ASP A 65 -9.92 6.30 -2.91
C ASP A 65 -9.49 6.15 -1.44
N VAL A 66 -9.26 7.29 -0.79
CA VAL A 66 -8.86 7.38 0.62
C VAL A 66 -9.84 8.29 1.34
N ASP A 67 -10.52 7.76 2.36
CA ASP A 67 -11.42 8.55 3.21
C ASP A 67 -10.61 9.47 4.13
N VAL A 68 -10.31 10.66 3.64
CA VAL A 68 -9.53 11.67 4.34
C VAL A 68 -10.18 13.05 4.24
N ARG A 69 -10.12 13.81 5.34
CA ARG A 69 -10.60 15.19 5.35
C ARG A 69 -9.62 16.10 4.61
N PRO A 70 -10.09 17.02 3.73
CA PRO A 70 -9.24 17.99 3.06
C PRO A 70 -8.31 18.80 3.99
N GLN A 71 -8.76 19.05 5.22
CA GLN A 71 -7.98 19.75 6.23
C GLN A 71 -6.76 18.95 6.68
N GLU A 72 -6.86 17.62 6.75
CA GLU A 72 -5.72 16.76 7.12
C GLU A 72 -4.65 16.74 6.02
N ILE A 73 -5.08 16.70 4.76
CA ILE A 73 -4.18 16.83 3.60
C ILE A 73 -3.45 18.18 3.66
N GLY A 74 -4.18 19.28 3.85
CA GLY A 74 -3.60 20.62 3.93
C GLY A 74 -2.64 20.80 5.12
N LYS A 75 -2.97 20.21 6.27
CA LYS A 75 -2.08 20.21 7.46
C LYS A 75 -0.81 19.40 7.20
N THR A 76 -0.94 18.23 6.58
CA THR A 76 0.17 17.32 6.29
C THR A 76 1.17 17.94 5.32
N LEU A 77 0.69 18.52 4.20
CA LEU A 77 1.54 19.26 3.26
C LEU A 77 2.20 20.48 3.93
N GLY A 78 1.47 21.11 4.85
CA GLY A 78 1.99 22.20 5.65
C GLY A 78 3.06 21.79 6.67
N ALA A 79 2.99 20.58 7.22
CA ALA A 79 4.03 20.01 8.10
C ALA A 79 5.28 19.66 7.29
N TYR A 80 5.11 19.10 6.08
CA TYR A 80 6.23 18.83 5.17
C TYR A 80 7.04 20.09 4.86
N LEU A 81 6.39 21.21 4.50
CA LEU A 81 7.10 22.47 4.24
C LEU A 81 7.86 23.03 5.45
N LYS A 82 7.53 22.62 6.67
CA LYS A 82 8.25 23.01 7.89
C LYS A 82 9.42 22.09 8.23
N GLY A 83 9.56 20.97 7.53
CA GLY A 83 10.50 19.92 7.89
C GLY A 83 10.03 19.06 9.07
N ASP A 84 8.73 19.09 9.40
CA ASP A 84 8.14 18.32 10.51
C ASP A 84 7.73 16.89 10.09
N THR A 85 8.11 16.45 8.89
CA THR A 85 7.91 15.10 8.35
C THR A 85 9.25 14.41 8.08
N PRO A 86 9.29 13.08 7.95
CA PRO A 86 10.48 12.38 7.44
C PRO A 86 10.97 13.01 6.13
N GLY A 87 12.30 13.18 6.01
CA GLY A 87 12.91 13.93 4.91
C GLY A 87 12.83 13.23 3.55
N ASP A 88 12.67 11.92 3.56
CA ASP A 88 12.61 10.97 2.44
C ASP A 88 11.19 10.81 1.85
N TRP A 89 10.19 11.48 2.39
CA TRP A 89 8.80 11.21 2.01
C TRP A 89 8.41 11.74 0.61
N PHE A 90 9.07 12.77 0.09
CA PHE A 90 8.79 13.34 -1.25
C PHE A 90 10.03 13.40 -2.15
N ASP A 91 10.85 12.35 -2.16
CA ASP A 91 12.07 12.33 -2.98
C ASP A 91 11.76 12.39 -4.49
N GLU A 92 10.55 11.98 -4.89
CA GLU A 92 10.13 11.95 -6.30
C GLU A 92 9.48 13.26 -6.80
N VAL A 93 9.06 14.15 -5.88
CA VAL A 93 8.36 15.39 -6.22
C VAL A 93 8.79 16.56 -5.34
N GLU A 94 9.08 17.69 -5.96
CA GLU A 94 9.15 18.97 -5.26
C GLU A 94 7.73 19.44 -4.93
N VAL A 95 7.43 19.50 -3.63
CA VAL A 95 6.15 20.02 -3.12
C VAL A 95 6.33 21.46 -2.68
N SER A 96 5.53 22.37 -3.23
CA SER A 96 5.53 23.78 -2.86
C SER A 96 4.12 24.37 -2.77
N MET A 97 4.00 25.50 -2.07
CA MET A 97 2.74 26.21 -2.00
C MET A 97 2.54 27.10 -3.23
N TRP A 98 1.51 26.82 -4.03
CA TRP A 98 1.16 27.64 -5.20
C TRP A 98 0.39 28.90 -4.80
N ARG A 99 -0.56 28.75 -3.85
CA ARG A 99 -1.44 29.82 -3.41
C ARG A 99 -1.81 29.62 -1.95
N ASP A 100 -1.50 30.61 -1.11
CA ASP A 100 -1.86 30.60 0.33
C ASP A 100 -3.23 31.23 0.62
N THR A 101 -3.85 31.89 -0.36
CA THR A 101 -5.20 32.44 -0.24
C THR A 101 -6.27 31.41 -0.58
N SER A 102 -7.45 31.49 0.05
CA SER A 102 -8.52 30.50 -0.13
C SER A 102 -9.08 30.45 -1.57
N PRO A 103 -9.24 29.26 -2.18
CA PRO A 103 -8.79 27.96 -1.68
C PRO A 103 -7.26 27.81 -1.84
N LYS A 104 -6.61 27.31 -0.78
CA LYS A 104 -5.17 27.02 -0.81
C LYS A 104 -4.87 26.00 -1.89
N LYS A 105 -3.78 26.22 -2.64
CA LYS A 105 -3.32 25.31 -3.68
C LYS A 105 -1.86 24.93 -3.48
N TRP A 106 -1.59 23.68 -3.80
CA TRP A 106 -0.29 23.04 -3.72
C TRP A 106 0.19 22.73 -5.13
N ARG A 107 1.49 22.89 -5.35
CA ARG A 107 2.19 22.54 -6.58
C ARG A 107 3.05 21.33 -6.29
N PHE A 108 2.89 20.31 -7.10
CA PHE A 108 3.74 19.11 -7.14
C PHE A 108 4.47 19.15 -8.47
N VAL A 109 5.80 19.12 -8.45
CA VAL A 109 6.64 19.05 -9.66
C VAL A 109 7.51 17.81 -9.53
N ARG A 110 7.46 16.90 -10.50
CA ARG A 110 8.33 15.72 -10.50
C ARG A 110 9.78 16.17 -10.62
N VAL A 111 10.64 15.68 -9.72
CA VAL A 111 12.09 15.86 -9.84
C VAL A 111 12.52 15.13 -11.12
N ALA A 112 13.39 15.75 -11.94
CA ALA A 112 13.86 15.12 -13.16
C ALA A 112 14.69 13.87 -12.81
N GLY A 113 14.11 12.70 -13.07
CA GLY A 113 14.68 11.37 -12.87
C GLY A 113 13.78 10.33 -13.54
N GLU A 114 14.30 9.15 -13.83
CA GLU A 114 13.51 8.03 -14.35
C GLU A 114 12.42 7.71 -13.33
N VAL A 115 11.17 8.08 -13.67
CA VAL A 115 10.02 7.73 -12.84
C VAL A 115 9.85 6.23 -13.02
N ASP A 116 10.10 5.45 -11.97
CA ASP A 116 9.80 4.02 -11.95
C ASP A 116 8.26 3.87 -11.88
N ARG A 117 7.60 4.10 -13.02
CA ARG A 117 6.14 3.99 -13.19
C ARG A 117 5.76 2.53 -13.25
N ARG A 118 5.92 1.82 -12.14
CA ARG A 118 5.58 0.41 -12.09
C ARG A 118 4.08 0.26 -12.32
N ARG A 119 3.74 -0.52 -13.35
CA ARG A 119 2.34 -0.79 -13.72
C ARG A 119 1.53 -1.24 -12.51
N SER A 120 2.13 -2.05 -11.65
CA SER A 120 1.55 -2.56 -10.40
C SER A 120 0.95 -1.46 -9.51
N GLN A 121 1.56 -0.28 -9.45
CA GLN A 121 1.12 0.83 -8.60
C GLN A 121 -0.27 1.33 -8.99
N HIS A 122 -0.60 1.29 -10.29
CA HIS A 122 -1.89 1.74 -10.84
C HIS A 122 -2.98 0.67 -10.83
N LEU A 123 -2.66 -0.57 -10.46
CA LEU A 123 -3.60 -1.67 -10.47
C LEU A 123 -4.31 -1.82 -9.12
N GLN A 124 -5.62 -1.98 -9.16
CA GLN A 124 -6.38 -2.42 -8.00
C GLN A 124 -6.15 -3.90 -7.73
N LYS A 125 -6.38 -4.35 -6.48
CA LYS A 125 -6.19 -5.75 -6.06
C LYS A 125 -6.78 -6.78 -7.04
N PRO A 126 -8.02 -6.63 -7.57
CA PRO A 126 -8.52 -7.58 -8.56
C PRO A 126 -7.73 -7.65 -9.86
N GLN A 127 -7.18 -6.53 -10.33
CA GLN A 127 -6.35 -6.49 -11.53
C GLN A 127 -4.98 -7.11 -11.27
N LEU A 128 -4.36 -6.83 -10.12
CA LEU A 128 -3.12 -7.49 -9.69
C LEU A 128 -3.29 -9.01 -9.66
N VAL A 129 -4.37 -9.51 -9.05
CA VAL A 129 -4.64 -10.96 -8.99
C VAL A 129 -4.83 -11.55 -10.40
N ARG A 130 -5.48 -10.84 -11.32
CA ARG A 130 -5.64 -11.31 -12.71
C ARG A 130 -4.31 -11.40 -13.44
N GLU A 131 -3.50 -10.34 -13.37
CA GLU A 131 -2.22 -10.29 -14.09
C GLU A 131 -1.23 -11.32 -13.50
N LEU A 132 -1.22 -11.51 -12.18
CA LEU A 132 -0.45 -12.56 -11.51
C LEU A 132 -0.91 -13.97 -11.92
N SER A 133 -2.22 -14.26 -11.84
CA SER A 133 -2.75 -15.54 -12.30
C SER A 133 -2.42 -15.84 -13.76
N ALA A 134 -2.46 -14.83 -14.63
CA ALA A 134 -2.13 -15.01 -16.04
C ALA A 134 -0.64 -15.28 -16.26
N ALA A 135 0.24 -14.66 -15.47
CA ALA A 135 1.67 -14.83 -15.58
C ALA A 135 2.16 -16.17 -15.01
N THR A 136 1.57 -16.65 -13.91
CA THR A 136 2.03 -17.87 -13.21
C THR A 136 1.19 -19.10 -13.50
N GLY A 137 0.01 -18.95 -14.11
CA GLY A 137 -0.96 -20.03 -14.24
C GLY A 137 -1.71 -20.35 -12.93
N ALA A 138 -1.54 -19.56 -11.87
CA ALA A 138 -2.14 -19.82 -10.56
C ALA A 138 -3.67 -19.84 -10.62
N GLU A 139 -4.25 -20.95 -10.16
CA GLU A 139 -5.70 -21.18 -10.12
C GLU A 139 -6.30 -20.89 -8.74
N GLY A 140 -7.61 -20.60 -8.68
CA GLY A 140 -8.33 -20.40 -7.41
C GLY A 140 -8.61 -18.94 -7.03
N ALA A 141 -8.32 -17.99 -7.92
CA ALA A 141 -8.82 -16.62 -7.79
C ALA A 141 -10.36 -16.58 -7.99
N ARG A 142 -11.06 -15.87 -7.09
CA ARG A 142 -12.51 -15.63 -7.18
C ARG A 142 -12.79 -14.13 -7.12
N TYR A 143 -13.68 -13.68 -7.99
CA TYR A 143 -14.08 -12.28 -8.11
C TYR A 143 -15.54 -12.12 -7.74
N ARG A 144 -15.85 -11.10 -6.96
CA ARG A 144 -17.24 -10.74 -6.62
C ARG A 144 -17.42 -9.24 -6.66
N THR A 145 -18.57 -8.80 -7.14
CA THR A 145 -18.97 -7.40 -7.04
C THR A 145 -19.51 -7.13 -5.64
N ALA A 146 -18.92 -6.16 -4.95
CA ALA A 146 -19.46 -5.59 -3.74
C ALA A 146 -20.18 -4.28 -4.07
N THR A 147 -21.33 -4.06 -3.45
CA THR A 147 -22.12 -2.84 -3.60
C THR A 147 -22.33 -2.23 -2.22
N ARG A 148 -22.12 -0.92 -2.12
CA ARG A 148 -22.50 -0.11 -0.95
C ARG A 148 -22.96 1.24 -1.45
N ASP A 149 -24.08 1.71 -0.92
CA ASP A 149 -24.71 2.97 -1.31
C ASP A 149 -24.93 3.09 -2.82
N ARG A 150 -24.25 4.04 -3.48
CA ARG A 150 -24.29 4.29 -4.94
C ARG A 150 -23.04 3.78 -5.69
N GLY A 151 -22.16 3.04 -5.02
CA GLY A 151 -20.93 2.51 -5.60
C GLY A 151 -20.96 0.99 -5.74
N SER A 152 -20.38 0.49 -6.83
CA SER A 152 -20.02 -0.92 -6.99
C SER A 152 -18.52 -1.03 -7.23
N TRP A 153 -17.88 -1.99 -6.58
CA TRP A 153 -16.47 -2.29 -6.80
C TRP A 153 -16.25 -3.79 -6.78
N GLU A 154 -15.21 -4.22 -7.47
CA GLU A 154 -14.85 -5.63 -7.53
C GLU A 154 -13.93 -5.99 -6.35
N LYS A 155 -14.15 -7.16 -5.77
CA LYS A 155 -13.29 -7.76 -4.76
C LYS A 155 -12.72 -9.05 -5.32
N ALA A 156 -11.42 -9.25 -5.13
CA ALA A 156 -10.76 -10.52 -5.36
C ALA A 156 -10.47 -11.23 -4.04
N SER A 157 -10.70 -12.53 -4.01
CA SER A 157 -10.27 -13.46 -2.96
C SER A 157 -9.49 -14.60 -3.60
N VAL A 158 -8.41 -15.02 -2.96
CA VAL A 158 -7.52 -16.08 -3.44
C VAL A 158 -7.55 -17.25 -2.46
N THR A 159 -7.28 -18.46 -2.96
CA THR A 159 -7.16 -19.69 -2.15
C THR A 159 -5.71 -19.88 -1.68
N LEU A 160 -5.50 -20.83 -0.76
CA LEU A 160 -4.14 -21.25 -0.39
C LEU A 160 -3.39 -21.84 -1.60
N ALA A 161 -4.05 -22.68 -2.39
CA ALA A 161 -3.49 -23.23 -3.63
C ALA A 161 -2.98 -22.12 -4.58
N TRP A 162 -3.76 -21.05 -4.74
CA TRP A 162 -3.32 -19.89 -5.52
C TRP A 162 -2.04 -19.27 -4.95
N MET A 163 -1.95 -19.12 -3.62
CA MET A 163 -0.76 -18.56 -2.97
C MET A 163 0.44 -19.50 -3.14
N GLN A 164 0.25 -20.81 -3.02
CA GLN A 164 1.27 -21.84 -3.24
C GLN A 164 1.81 -21.78 -4.67
N ASP A 165 0.95 -21.63 -5.68
CA ASP A 165 1.37 -21.47 -7.08
C ASP A 165 2.23 -20.21 -7.29
N ILE A 166 1.88 -19.10 -6.62
CA ILE A 166 2.70 -17.89 -6.64
C ILE A 166 4.06 -18.12 -5.95
N ILE A 167 4.10 -18.87 -4.84
CA ILE A 167 5.37 -19.22 -4.18
C ILE A 167 6.25 -20.06 -5.08
N GLU A 168 5.70 -21.07 -5.76
CA GLU A 168 6.46 -21.90 -6.70
C GLU A 168 7.09 -21.03 -7.79
N ALA A 169 6.32 -20.10 -8.37
CA ALA A 169 6.82 -19.17 -9.37
C ALA A 169 7.91 -18.22 -8.83
N ILE A 170 7.78 -17.74 -7.59
CA ILE A 170 8.83 -16.92 -6.95
C ILE A 170 10.09 -17.75 -6.73
N CYS A 171 9.98 -18.96 -6.19
CA CYS A 171 11.14 -19.82 -5.94
C CYS A 171 11.87 -20.16 -7.24
N GLU A 172 11.13 -20.40 -8.32
CA GLU A 172 11.72 -20.57 -9.65
C GLU A 172 12.40 -19.29 -10.15
N ARG A 173 11.75 -18.12 -9.99
CA ARG A 173 12.28 -16.84 -10.46
C ARG A 173 13.56 -16.41 -9.72
N THR A 174 13.68 -16.73 -8.44
CA THR A 174 14.80 -16.32 -7.60
C THR A 174 15.84 -17.42 -7.37
N ASP A 175 15.68 -18.58 -8.04
CA ASP A 175 16.47 -19.79 -7.80
C ASP A 175 16.53 -20.18 -6.30
N TYR A 176 15.47 -19.87 -5.55
CA TYR A 176 15.40 -20.16 -4.13
C TYR A 176 15.14 -21.65 -3.90
N VAL A 177 16.05 -22.29 -3.18
CA VAL A 177 15.93 -23.68 -2.73
C VAL A 177 15.74 -23.69 -1.20
N PRO A 178 14.57 -24.12 -0.70
CA PRO A 178 14.33 -24.28 0.73
C PRO A 178 15.29 -25.30 1.34
N SER A 179 15.73 -25.07 2.58
CA SER A 179 16.58 -26.02 3.32
C SER A 179 15.95 -27.41 3.41
N GLU A 180 14.64 -27.47 3.62
CA GLU A 180 13.84 -28.68 3.75
C GLU A 180 13.83 -29.54 2.47
N VAL A 181 14.15 -28.93 1.32
CA VAL A 181 14.31 -29.59 0.01
C VAL A 181 15.79 -29.86 -0.26
N ALA A 182 16.68 -28.93 0.10
CA ALA A 182 18.12 -29.10 -0.07
C ALA A 182 18.69 -30.26 0.78
N ASP A 183 18.12 -30.48 1.96
CA ASP A 183 18.55 -31.49 2.92
C ASP A 183 17.90 -32.87 2.68
N ASP A 184 16.90 -32.95 1.80
CA ASP A 184 16.16 -34.18 1.46
C ASP A 184 16.09 -34.39 -0.06
N PRO A 185 16.97 -35.24 -0.64
CA PRO A 185 17.04 -35.44 -2.09
C PRO A 185 15.84 -36.17 -2.68
N GLU A 186 14.96 -36.76 -1.86
CA GLU A 186 13.72 -37.39 -2.33
C GLU A 186 12.52 -36.43 -2.32
N ARG A 187 12.67 -35.27 -1.67
CA ARG A 187 11.59 -34.29 -1.55
C ARG A 187 11.58 -33.34 -2.73
N ASP A 188 10.48 -33.34 -3.48
CA ASP A 188 10.27 -32.37 -4.55
C ASP A 188 9.91 -30.98 -3.99
N ARG A 189 10.35 -29.92 -4.69
CA ARG A 189 10.04 -28.54 -4.28
C ARG A 189 8.53 -28.28 -4.29
N ARG A 190 7.80 -28.84 -5.27
CA ARG A 190 6.36 -28.65 -5.38
C ARG A 190 5.63 -29.32 -4.22
N ASP A 191 6.04 -30.52 -3.83
CA ASP A 191 5.47 -31.22 -2.68
C ASP A 191 5.69 -30.40 -1.38
N TRP A 192 6.86 -29.80 -1.22
CA TRP A 192 7.11 -28.88 -0.10
C TRP A 192 6.23 -27.63 -0.15
N VAL A 193 6.05 -27.02 -1.33
CA VAL A 193 5.16 -25.86 -1.51
C VAL A 193 3.71 -26.21 -1.18
N ASP A 194 3.23 -27.38 -1.60
CA ASP A 194 1.85 -27.84 -1.37
C ASP A 194 1.57 -28.12 0.11
N ASP A 195 2.60 -28.41 0.91
CA ASP A 195 2.52 -28.53 2.37
C ASP A 195 2.49 -27.17 3.10
N LEU A 196 2.77 -26.05 2.42
CA LEU A 196 2.82 -24.74 3.06
C LEU A 196 1.44 -24.32 3.53
N THR A 197 1.37 -23.91 4.80
CA THR A 197 0.22 -23.16 5.31
C THR A 197 0.20 -21.74 4.72
N GLN A 198 -0.92 -21.05 4.89
CA GLN A 198 -1.03 -19.64 4.49
C GLN A 198 0.06 -18.75 5.12
N ALA A 199 0.31 -18.91 6.42
CA ALA A 199 1.40 -18.21 7.10
C ALA A 199 2.79 -18.65 6.56
N GLY A 200 2.94 -19.93 6.22
CA GLY A 200 4.14 -20.47 5.58
C GLY A 200 4.45 -19.77 4.27
N THR A 201 3.47 -19.59 3.38
CA THR A 201 3.66 -18.89 2.10
C THR A 201 4.19 -17.47 2.29
N THR A 202 3.66 -16.71 3.25
CA THR A 202 4.15 -15.36 3.56
C THR A 202 5.58 -15.37 4.12
N GLN A 203 5.94 -16.34 4.96
CA GLN A 203 7.33 -16.47 5.45
C GLN A 203 8.31 -16.81 4.33
N VAL A 204 7.87 -17.55 3.31
CA VAL A 204 8.70 -17.87 2.14
C VAL A 204 8.90 -16.63 1.28
N LEU A 205 7.88 -15.80 1.06
CA LEU A 205 8.04 -14.53 0.33
C LEU A 205 9.13 -13.63 0.93
N ARG A 206 9.13 -13.48 2.26
CA ARG A 206 10.17 -12.72 2.96
C ARG A 206 11.56 -13.29 2.71
N ARG A 207 11.71 -14.62 2.77
CA ARG A 207 13.00 -15.30 2.62
C ARG A 207 13.50 -15.32 1.17
N ALA A 208 12.62 -15.58 0.21
CA ALA A 208 12.95 -15.79 -1.18
C ALA A 208 13.03 -14.50 -2.00
N ALA A 209 12.25 -13.48 -1.63
CA ALA A 209 12.12 -12.24 -2.40
C ALA A 209 12.30 -10.97 -1.56
N GLY A 210 12.54 -11.07 -0.25
CA GLY A 210 12.71 -9.89 0.61
C GLY A 210 11.43 -9.07 0.84
N ILE A 211 10.27 -9.59 0.46
CA ILE A 211 8.99 -8.88 0.58
C ILE A 211 8.52 -8.95 2.03
N ASP A 212 8.73 -7.85 2.77
CA ASP A 212 8.66 -7.83 4.22
C ASP A 212 7.26 -7.51 4.79
N ASP A 213 6.38 -6.88 3.98
CA ASP A 213 5.04 -6.45 4.39
C ASP A 213 4.02 -7.59 4.25
N PRO A 214 3.73 -8.32 5.34
CA PRO A 214 2.86 -9.46 5.30
C PRO A 214 1.44 -8.95 5.49
N GLY A 215 0.67 -8.91 4.41
CA GLY A 215 -0.79 -8.86 4.54
C GLY A 215 -1.25 -9.86 5.60
N ALA A 216 -2.19 -9.43 6.47
CA ALA A 216 -2.70 -10.21 7.59
C ALA A 216 -2.88 -11.68 7.23
N ASP A 217 -2.59 -12.60 8.17
CA ASP A 217 -2.51 -14.08 8.09
C ASP A 217 -3.56 -14.83 7.23
N THR A 218 -4.57 -14.11 6.72
CA THR A 218 -5.71 -14.58 5.93
C THR A 218 -5.71 -14.16 4.45
N SER A 219 -4.91 -13.17 4.00
CA SER A 219 -4.73 -12.81 2.57
C SER A 219 -3.64 -11.73 2.38
N TRP A 220 -2.81 -11.86 1.34
CA TRP A 220 -1.88 -10.81 0.94
C TRP A 220 -2.60 -9.48 0.61
N ASN A 221 -2.04 -8.38 1.10
CA ASN A 221 -2.60 -7.04 0.91
C ASN A 221 -2.29 -6.53 -0.52
N ARG A 222 -2.65 -5.28 -0.84
CA ARG A 222 -2.37 -4.72 -2.17
C ARG A 222 -0.86 -4.54 -2.38
N GLU A 223 -0.14 -4.07 -1.38
CA GLU A 223 1.30 -3.77 -1.44
C GLU A 223 2.12 -5.05 -1.70
N THR A 224 1.84 -6.15 -0.99
CA THR A 224 2.42 -7.47 -1.27
C THR A 224 2.15 -7.91 -2.72
N LEU A 225 0.94 -7.70 -3.23
CA LEU A 225 0.57 -8.08 -4.61
C LEU A 225 1.24 -7.19 -5.66
N GLN A 226 1.53 -5.93 -5.34
CA GLN A 226 2.28 -5.03 -6.21
C GLN A 226 3.72 -5.48 -6.33
N ALA A 227 4.35 -5.82 -5.21
CA ALA A 227 5.72 -6.34 -5.20
C ALA A 227 5.83 -7.65 -5.99
N LEU A 228 4.88 -8.57 -5.78
CA LEU A 228 4.80 -9.80 -6.57
C LEU A 228 4.61 -9.55 -8.06
N HIS A 229 3.80 -8.55 -8.42
CA HIS A 229 3.57 -8.17 -9.82
C HIS A 229 4.86 -7.64 -10.45
N ASP A 230 5.61 -6.81 -9.73
CA ASP A 230 6.89 -6.27 -10.21
C ASP A 230 7.89 -7.39 -10.51
N VAL A 231 7.99 -8.39 -9.63
CA VAL A 231 8.91 -9.53 -9.80
C VAL A 231 8.45 -10.49 -10.90
N LEU A 232 7.18 -10.91 -10.87
CA LEU A 232 6.68 -12.02 -11.69
C LEU A 232 6.10 -11.59 -13.05
N VAL A 233 5.57 -10.36 -13.14
CA VAL A 233 4.93 -9.87 -14.37
C VAL A 233 5.84 -8.88 -15.08
N ALA A 234 6.36 -7.89 -14.37
CA ALA A 234 7.28 -6.91 -14.97
C ALA A 234 8.73 -7.42 -15.07
N GLY A 235 9.06 -8.49 -14.32
CA GLY A 235 10.35 -9.15 -14.42
C GLY A 235 11.48 -8.45 -13.68
N HIS A 236 11.16 -7.52 -12.77
CA HIS A 236 12.15 -6.84 -11.93
C HIS A 236 12.90 -7.80 -11.02
N ASP A 237 14.12 -7.43 -10.65
CA ASP A 237 14.85 -8.17 -9.64
C ASP A 237 14.19 -7.95 -8.27
N PRO A 238 13.99 -9.00 -7.44
CA PRO A 238 13.39 -8.84 -6.11
C PRO A 238 14.08 -7.78 -5.24
N SER A 239 15.40 -7.57 -5.39
CA SER A 239 16.15 -6.56 -4.66
C SER A 239 15.83 -5.12 -5.08
N GLU A 240 15.25 -4.93 -6.26
CA GLU A 240 14.76 -3.63 -6.76
C GLU A 240 13.35 -3.33 -6.24
N VAL A 241 12.66 -4.32 -5.68
CA VAL A 241 11.27 -4.21 -5.23
C VAL A 241 11.24 -3.91 -3.73
N SER A 242 11.41 -2.64 -3.38
CA SER A 242 11.24 -2.16 -2.01
C SER A 242 9.75 -2.05 -1.65
N VAL A 243 9.35 -2.72 -0.56
CA VAL A 243 8.05 -2.56 0.11
C VAL A 243 8.28 -1.98 1.50
#